data_AF-A0A9W7A7R8-F1
#
_entry.id   AF-A0A9W7A7R8-F1
#
_cell.length_a   1.000
_cell.length_b   1.000
_cell.length_c   1.000
_cell.angle_alpha   90.00
_cell.angle_beta   90.00
_cell.angle_gamma   90.00
#
_symmetry.space_group_name_H-M   'P 1'
#
loop_
_entity.id
_entity.type
_entity.pdbx_description
1 polymer ?
#
loop_
_entity_poly.entity_id
_entity_poly.type
_entity_poly.pdbx_seq_one_letter_code
_entity_poly.pdbx_strand_id
1 'polypeptide(L)'
;MSESKYDDPSPESKQEEEEKSEGASFLSPLVAAFAEFATSQAFGSDLHNFELENSSTFNGAELDGEQHLEWTDIFNSYVMLIEGKMEEFCEEHGSSAEQLFKEISEVNDDPIVSGFLPQVLMNCEYTHFLKQMKEVAESSSNKDLAVSAAAKIDSDGDSKNISGVYKSTGDFNEKNFLLFLKHCKCPWVLRKLFCKTAKNIENVFCVQDENKMTFKYKMKFFGSKSETYILDNASRPKKNIWNVVADQRAYRDSSTGKIHVMLDDHPSLGAGGTTEHVFYNDVDDEGNKILVWDQILKDPSIDVVVNSSMSFSHEKDGGGGGRK
;
A
#
# COMPACT_ATOMS: atom_id res chain seq x y z
N MET A 1 52.50 28.18 1.09
CA MET A 1 51.17 28.39 0.52
C MET A 1 50.51 27.02 0.45
N SER A 2 49.66 26.69 1.42
CA SER A 2 48.94 25.42 1.46
C SER A 2 47.63 25.59 0.70
N GLU A 3 47.51 24.92 -0.44
CA GLU A 3 46.26 24.84 -1.19
C GLU A 3 45.27 23.98 -0.38
N SER A 4 44.29 24.65 0.20
CA SER A 4 43.10 24.03 0.80
C SER A 4 42.25 23.48 -0.34
N LYS A 5 42.22 22.15 -0.46
CA LYS A 5 41.22 21.46 -1.28
C LYS A 5 39.87 21.57 -0.56
N TYR A 6 38.96 22.34 -1.14
CA TYR A 6 37.56 22.31 -0.75
C TYR A 6 36.92 21.08 -1.39
N ASP A 7 36.43 20.16 -0.56
CA ASP A 7 35.57 19.06 -1.01
C ASP A 7 34.23 19.67 -1.45
N ASP A 8 33.95 19.60 -2.75
CA ASP A 8 32.66 20.03 -3.31
C ASP A 8 31.58 19.04 -2.79
N PRO A 9 30.53 19.52 -2.10
CA PRO A 9 29.51 18.63 -1.55
C PRO A 9 28.92 17.74 -2.64
N SER A 10 28.85 16.43 -2.35
CA SER A 10 28.29 15.40 -3.23
C SER A 10 26.93 15.86 -3.80
N PRO A 11 26.62 15.61 -5.08
CA PRO A 11 25.33 15.95 -5.70
C PRO A 11 24.12 15.48 -4.89
N GLU A 12 24.24 14.36 -4.16
CA GLU A 12 23.19 13.82 -3.28
C GLU A 12 22.89 14.76 -2.09
N SER A 13 23.92 15.37 -1.51
CA SER A 13 23.75 16.30 -0.37
C SER A 13 23.06 17.61 -0.77
N LYS A 14 23.26 18.08 -2.00
CA LYS A 14 22.56 19.27 -2.53
C LYS A 14 21.08 18.98 -2.84
N GLN A 15 20.76 17.79 -3.35
CA GLN A 15 19.36 17.40 -3.57
C GLN A 15 18.57 17.23 -2.27
N GLU A 16 19.16 16.66 -1.21
CA GLU A 16 18.49 16.54 0.09
C GLU A 16 18.26 17.91 0.76
N GLU A 17 19.17 18.87 0.59
CA GLU A 17 18.99 20.23 1.12
C GLU A 17 17.93 21.03 0.33
N GLU A 18 17.90 20.91 -1.01
CA GLU A 18 16.85 21.52 -1.83
C GLU A 18 15.47 20.92 -1.51
N GLU A 19 15.36 19.59 -1.37
CA GLU A 19 14.11 18.92 -0.98
C GLU A 19 13.64 19.29 0.44
N LYS A 20 14.57 19.51 1.39
CA LYS A 20 14.23 20.03 2.72
C LYS A 20 13.80 21.50 2.68
N SER A 21 14.28 22.28 1.72
CA SER A 21 13.98 23.72 1.61
C SER A 21 12.68 24.02 0.85
N GLU A 22 12.26 23.16 -0.09
CA GLU A 22 11.02 23.33 -0.89
C GLU A 22 9.72 23.14 -0.06
N GLY A 23 9.82 22.71 1.20
CA GLY A 23 8.70 22.68 2.12
C GLY A 23 9.21 22.68 3.54
N ALA A 24 9.38 23.86 4.15
CA ALA A 24 9.47 23.99 5.60
C ALA A 24 8.41 23.06 6.20
N SER A 25 8.86 22.06 6.97
CA SER A 25 8.01 20.96 7.44
C SER A 25 6.71 21.51 8.01
N PHE A 26 5.62 21.34 7.27
CA PHE A 26 4.28 21.71 7.73
C PHE A 26 3.90 20.93 9.01
N LEU A 27 4.58 19.81 9.24
CA LEU A 27 4.45 19.03 10.46
C LEU A 27 5.35 19.58 11.56
N SER A 28 4.81 19.60 12.78
CA SER A 28 5.63 19.73 13.97
C SER A 28 6.65 18.58 14.06
N PRO A 29 7.79 18.77 14.73
CA PRO A 29 8.76 17.70 14.96
C PRO A 29 8.14 16.45 15.62
N LEU A 30 7.17 16.65 16.53
CA LEU A 30 6.48 15.57 17.22
C LEU A 30 5.62 14.73 16.27
N VAL A 31 4.85 15.36 15.38
CA VAL A 31 4.02 14.62 14.39
C VAL A 31 4.89 13.89 13.37
N ALA A 32 6.01 14.49 12.96
CA ALA A 32 6.97 13.83 12.08
C ALA A 32 7.59 12.59 12.74
N ALA A 33 8.01 12.69 14.01
CA ALA A 33 8.53 11.57 14.79
C ALA A 33 7.47 10.48 15.00
N PHE A 34 6.21 10.86 15.26
CA PHE A 34 5.11 9.91 15.40
C PHE A 34 4.84 9.14 14.10
N ALA A 35 4.84 9.82 12.96
CA ALA A 35 4.70 9.16 11.66
C ALA A 35 5.83 8.15 11.39
N GLU A 36 7.07 8.46 11.81
CA GLU A 36 8.18 7.51 11.73
C GLU A 36 8.01 6.32 12.69
N PHE A 37 7.62 6.58 13.94
CA PHE A 37 7.36 5.56 14.96
C PHE A 37 6.26 4.59 14.54
N ALA A 38 5.10 5.11 14.14
CA ALA A 38 3.93 4.30 13.78
C ALA A 38 4.21 3.41 12.55
N THR A 39 5.26 3.74 11.79
CA THR A 39 5.66 3.02 10.57
C THR A 39 6.97 2.26 10.76
N SER A 40 7.41 2.15 12.01
CA SER A 40 8.53 1.32 12.41
C SER A 40 8.17 -0.17 12.27
N GLN A 41 9.20 -0.99 12.07
CA GLN A 41 9.02 -2.45 12.02
C GLN A 41 8.54 -2.99 13.37
N ALA A 42 8.99 -2.40 14.49
CA ALA A 42 8.58 -2.82 15.82
C ALA A 42 7.06 -2.65 16.02
N PHE A 43 6.54 -1.44 15.77
CA PHE A 43 5.10 -1.17 15.87
C PHE A 43 4.28 -2.10 14.97
N GLY A 44 4.68 -2.24 13.70
CA GLY A 44 3.97 -3.11 12.76
C GLY A 44 4.03 -4.60 13.12
N SER A 45 5.12 -5.08 13.73
CA SER A 45 5.26 -6.49 14.11
C SER A 45 4.38 -6.84 15.30
N ASP A 46 4.27 -5.95 16.28
CA ASP A 46 3.44 -6.16 17.47
C ASP A 46 1.95 -6.27 17.08
N LEU A 47 1.48 -5.36 16.22
CA LEU A 47 0.11 -5.43 15.69
C LEU A 47 -0.13 -6.70 14.88
N HIS A 48 0.85 -7.08 14.03
CA HIS A 48 0.71 -8.28 13.22
C HIS A 48 0.69 -9.57 14.05
N ASN A 49 1.51 -9.65 15.09
CA ASN A 49 1.51 -10.80 16.00
C ASN A 49 0.15 -10.94 16.69
N PHE A 50 -0.43 -9.83 17.16
CA PHE A 50 -1.77 -9.83 17.73
C PHE A 50 -2.82 -10.33 16.73
N GLU A 51 -2.77 -9.87 15.48
CA GLU A 51 -3.67 -10.35 14.41
C GLU A 51 -3.56 -11.86 14.21
N LEU A 52 -2.34 -12.39 14.13
CA LEU A 52 -2.10 -13.82 13.92
C LEU A 52 -2.68 -14.66 15.05
N GLU A 53 -2.52 -14.22 16.30
CA GLU A 53 -3.00 -14.93 17.48
C GLU A 53 -4.54 -14.98 17.55
N ASN A 54 -5.23 -13.94 17.08
CA ASN A 54 -6.67 -13.78 17.29
C ASN A 54 -7.53 -13.97 16.04
N SER A 55 -6.93 -13.94 14.83
CA SER A 55 -7.65 -13.95 13.55
C SER A 55 -8.49 -15.20 13.30
N SER A 56 -8.14 -16.35 13.87
CA SER A 56 -8.86 -17.61 13.64
C SER A 56 -10.36 -17.54 13.94
N THR A 57 -10.78 -16.67 14.88
CA THR A 57 -12.20 -16.44 15.25
C THR A 57 -13.00 -15.66 14.18
N PHE A 58 -12.31 -15.07 13.20
CA PHE A 58 -12.91 -14.25 12.14
C PHE A 58 -13.05 -14.99 10.80
N ASN A 59 -12.75 -16.30 10.78
CA ASN A 59 -12.87 -17.09 9.55
C ASN A 59 -14.34 -17.17 9.09
N GLY A 60 -14.63 -16.71 7.87
CA GLY A 60 -15.98 -16.65 7.34
C GLY A 60 -16.86 -15.55 7.95
N ALA A 61 -16.27 -14.58 8.66
CA ALA A 61 -16.99 -13.48 9.29
C ALA A 61 -17.84 -12.67 8.28
N GLU A 62 -19.12 -12.44 8.60
CA GLU A 62 -19.99 -11.51 7.88
C GLU A 62 -19.93 -10.13 8.54
N LEU A 63 -19.31 -9.15 7.88
CA LEU A 63 -19.02 -7.85 8.50
C LEU A 63 -20.23 -6.90 8.53
N ASP A 64 -21.21 -7.13 7.65
CA ASP A 64 -22.42 -6.32 7.52
C ASP A 64 -23.61 -6.89 8.34
N GLY A 65 -23.38 -7.99 9.08
CA GLY A 65 -24.40 -8.72 9.83
C GLY A 65 -24.30 -8.57 11.35
N GLU A 66 -24.95 -9.50 12.06
CA GLU A 66 -24.78 -9.63 13.51
C GLU A 66 -23.36 -10.11 13.83
N GLN A 67 -22.69 -9.40 14.73
CA GLN A 67 -21.29 -9.64 15.06
C GLN A 67 -21.17 -10.40 16.39
N HIS A 68 -20.18 -11.28 16.49
CA HIS A 68 -19.95 -12.05 17.70
C HIS A 68 -19.49 -11.14 18.84
N LEU A 69 -20.03 -11.33 20.05
CA LEU A 69 -19.69 -10.51 21.23
C LEU A 69 -18.19 -10.56 21.56
N GLU A 70 -17.54 -11.72 21.39
CA GLU A 70 -16.11 -11.89 21.63
C GLU A 70 -15.23 -10.99 20.74
N TRP A 71 -15.71 -10.58 19.56
CA TRP A 71 -14.96 -9.67 18.68
C TRP A 71 -14.78 -8.29 19.30
N THR A 72 -15.72 -7.85 20.14
CA THR A 72 -15.59 -6.59 20.89
C THR A 72 -14.50 -6.68 21.94
N ASP A 73 -14.39 -7.82 22.64
CA ASP A 73 -13.35 -8.03 23.65
C ASP A 73 -11.94 -8.09 23.03
N ILE A 74 -11.83 -8.76 21.87
CA ILE A 74 -10.58 -8.80 21.10
C ILE A 74 -10.22 -7.39 20.60
N PHE A 75 -11.19 -6.64 20.08
CA PHE A 75 -10.98 -5.26 19.63
C PHE A 75 -10.51 -4.34 20.77
N ASN A 76 -11.15 -4.40 21.94
CA ASN A 76 -10.71 -3.60 23.09
C ASN A 76 -9.27 -3.93 23.50
N SER A 77 -8.89 -5.23 23.45
CA SER A 77 -7.51 -5.66 23.71
C SER A 77 -6.53 -5.13 22.66
N TYR A 78 -6.95 -5.06 21.40
CA TYR A 78 -6.16 -4.47 20.31
C TYR A 78 -5.97 -2.95 20.48
N VAL A 79 -7.02 -2.23 20.87
CA VAL A 79 -6.95 -0.79 21.16
C VAL A 79 -6.00 -0.53 22.33
N MET A 80 -6.09 -1.30 23.42
CA MET A 80 -5.16 -1.19 24.56
C MET A 80 -3.71 -1.40 24.16
N LEU A 81 -3.44 -2.32 23.22
CA LEU A 81 -2.09 -2.51 22.67
C LEU A 81 -1.61 -1.24 21.94
N ILE A 82 -2.44 -0.65 21.08
CA ILE A 82 -2.09 0.59 20.37
C ILE A 82 -1.88 1.74 21.36
N GLU A 83 -2.79 1.93 22.31
CA GLU A 83 -2.73 2.98 23.33
C GLU A 83 -1.43 2.88 24.13
N GLY A 84 -1.06 1.68 24.61
CA GLY A 84 0.20 1.46 25.33
C GLY A 84 1.43 1.84 24.49
N LYS A 85 1.44 1.51 23.18
CA LYS A 85 2.51 1.93 22.27
C LYS A 85 2.57 3.43 22.06
N MET A 86 1.42 4.10 22.02
CA MET A 86 1.35 5.56 21.89
C MET A 86 1.82 6.26 23.17
N GLU A 87 1.49 5.71 24.34
CA GLU A 87 1.99 6.19 25.63
C GLU A 87 3.52 6.08 25.72
N GLU A 88 4.09 4.91 25.39
CA GLU A 88 5.55 4.70 25.33
C GLU A 88 6.24 5.76 24.44
N PHE A 89 5.69 6.01 23.25
CA PHE A 89 6.20 7.02 22.33
C PHE A 89 6.15 8.44 22.93
N CYS A 90 5.02 8.80 23.55
CA CYS A 90 4.83 10.12 24.15
C CYS A 90 5.80 10.36 25.31
N GLU A 91 6.02 9.35 26.15
CA GLU A 91 7.00 9.39 27.25
C GLU A 91 8.43 9.60 26.73
N GLU A 92 8.84 8.88 25.67
CA GLU A 92 10.17 9.01 25.06
C GLU A 92 10.43 10.44 24.52
N HIS A 93 9.38 11.10 24.03
CA HIS A 93 9.47 12.44 23.44
C HIS A 93 9.12 13.57 24.43
N GLY A 94 8.85 13.25 25.70
CA GLY A 94 8.47 14.24 26.72
C GLY A 94 7.17 14.97 26.40
N SER A 95 6.22 14.30 25.75
CA SER A 95 4.92 14.83 25.35
C SER A 95 3.78 14.05 26.03
N SER A 96 2.55 14.59 25.98
CA SER A 96 1.34 13.84 26.31
C SER A 96 0.62 13.38 25.03
N ALA A 97 -0.24 12.36 25.16
CA ALA A 97 -1.13 11.96 24.08
C ALA A 97 -2.06 13.10 23.63
N GLU A 98 -2.56 13.91 24.57
CA GLU A 98 -3.38 15.09 24.27
C GLU A 98 -2.61 16.10 23.40
N GLN A 99 -1.34 16.37 23.73
CA GLN A 99 -0.50 17.25 22.92
C GLN A 99 -0.26 16.67 21.52
N LEU A 100 0.06 15.37 21.44
CA LEU A 100 0.25 14.69 20.16
C LEU A 100 -1.02 14.80 19.28
N PHE A 101 -2.20 14.47 19.82
CA PHE A 101 -3.45 14.54 19.08
C PHE A 101 -3.84 15.97 18.71
N LYS A 102 -3.55 16.94 19.58
CA LYS A 102 -3.73 18.35 19.27
C LYS A 102 -2.88 18.75 18.07
N GLU A 103 -1.59 18.45 18.08
CA GLU A 103 -0.70 18.78 16.96
C GLU A 103 -1.10 18.04 15.67
N ILE A 104 -1.55 16.78 15.78
CA ILE A 104 -2.13 16.02 14.66
C ILE A 104 -3.37 16.75 14.10
N SER A 105 -4.26 17.23 14.96
CA SER A 105 -5.49 17.91 14.55
C SER A 105 -5.25 19.26 13.89
N GLU A 106 -4.23 20.01 14.35
CA GLU A 106 -3.84 21.30 13.76
C GLU A 106 -3.30 21.15 12.33
N VAL A 107 -2.75 19.97 12.02
CA VAL A 107 -2.28 19.61 10.67
C VAL A 107 -3.43 19.07 9.80
N ASN A 108 -4.50 18.56 10.42
CA ASN A 108 -5.62 17.88 9.74
C ASN A 108 -6.54 18.82 8.96
N ASP A 109 -6.37 20.14 9.07
CA ASP A 109 -7.09 21.13 8.25
C ASP A 109 -6.59 21.16 6.79
N ASP A 110 -5.44 20.55 6.49
CA ASP A 110 -4.97 20.32 5.12
C ASP A 110 -5.64 19.06 4.55
N PRO A 111 -6.47 19.15 3.48
CA PRO A 111 -7.18 18.01 2.88
C PRO A 111 -6.28 16.85 2.45
N ILE A 112 -4.99 17.11 2.24
CA ILE A 112 -4.02 16.12 1.82
C ILE A 112 -3.42 15.40 3.03
N VAL A 113 -3.10 16.13 4.11
CA VAL A 113 -2.62 15.50 5.35
C VAL A 113 -3.76 14.81 6.10
N SER A 114 -4.98 15.32 5.94
CA SER A 114 -6.18 14.75 6.54
C SER A 114 -6.54 13.37 6.02
N GLY A 115 -5.96 12.92 4.90
CA GLY A 115 -6.12 11.54 4.43
C GLY A 115 -5.24 10.53 5.15
N PHE A 116 -4.19 10.98 5.85
CA PHE A 116 -3.09 10.14 6.29
C PHE A 116 -3.05 9.83 7.79
N LEU A 117 -3.03 10.85 8.64
CA LEU A 117 -3.05 10.64 10.09
C LEU A 117 -4.28 9.84 10.54
N PRO A 118 -5.44 9.98 9.86
CA PRO A 118 -6.56 9.08 10.08
C PRO A 118 -6.29 7.60 9.79
N GLN A 119 -5.27 7.21 9.02
CA GLN A 119 -4.97 5.78 8.80
C GLN A 119 -4.47 5.09 10.07
N VAL A 120 -3.64 5.76 10.89
CA VAL A 120 -3.26 5.21 12.22
C VAL A 120 -4.51 5.08 13.08
N LEU A 121 -5.34 6.12 13.09
CA LEU A 121 -6.58 6.15 13.85
C LEU A 121 -7.60 5.12 13.34
N MET A 122 -7.57 4.80 12.05
CA MET A 122 -8.42 3.76 11.46
C MET A 122 -8.06 2.38 12.00
N ASN A 123 -6.82 2.13 12.44
CA ASN A 123 -6.52 0.89 13.15
C ASN A 123 -7.34 0.79 14.45
N CYS A 124 -7.65 1.91 15.08
CA CYS A 124 -8.55 1.98 16.24
C CYS A 124 -10.03 2.05 15.87
N GLU A 125 -10.41 1.96 14.59
CA GLU A 125 -11.81 1.85 14.19
C GLU A 125 -12.24 0.39 14.09
N TYR A 126 -13.32 0.05 14.80
CA TYR A 126 -13.80 -1.31 14.91
C TYR A 126 -14.08 -1.97 13.54
N THR A 127 -14.72 -1.27 12.61
CA THR A 127 -15.02 -1.83 11.28
C THR A 127 -13.76 -2.11 10.46
N HIS A 128 -12.71 -1.29 10.62
CA HIS A 128 -11.43 -1.53 9.95
C HIS A 128 -10.71 -2.72 10.58
N PHE A 129 -10.67 -2.77 11.91
CA PHE A 129 -10.13 -3.89 12.66
C PHE A 129 -10.76 -5.23 12.24
N LEU A 130 -12.10 -5.31 12.17
CA LEU A 130 -12.80 -6.53 11.75
C LEU A 130 -12.40 -6.99 10.33
N LYS A 131 -12.24 -6.03 9.40
CA LYS A 131 -11.79 -6.33 8.02
C LYS A 131 -10.39 -6.92 8.03
N GLN A 132 -9.48 -6.30 8.76
CA GLN A 132 -8.09 -6.74 8.87
C GLN A 132 -7.98 -8.13 9.49
N MET A 133 -8.72 -8.40 10.57
CA MET A 133 -8.75 -9.71 11.22
C MET A 133 -9.30 -10.80 10.30
N LYS A 134 -10.41 -10.51 9.60
CA LYS A 134 -10.97 -11.41 8.58
C LYS A 134 -9.97 -11.69 7.46
N GLU A 135 -9.29 -10.67 6.95
CA GLU A 135 -8.31 -10.83 5.87
C GLU A 135 -7.12 -11.69 6.30
N VAL A 136 -6.65 -11.56 7.55
CA VAL A 136 -5.60 -12.43 8.11
C VAL A 136 -6.12 -13.85 8.27
N ALA A 137 -7.35 -14.03 8.77
CA ALA A 137 -7.98 -15.35 8.94
C ALA A 137 -8.13 -16.10 7.61
N GLU A 138 -8.51 -15.38 6.56
CA GLU A 138 -8.77 -15.91 5.22
C GLU A 138 -7.50 -15.96 4.36
N SER A 139 -6.34 -15.52 4.86
CA SER A 139 -5.09 -15.43 4.08
C SER A 139 -4.69 -16.77 3.44
N SER A 140 -4.82 -17.88 4.17
CA SER A 140 -4.54 -19.22 3.62
C SER A 140 -5.52 -19.59 2.50
N SER A 141 -6.82 -19.33 2.69
CA SER A 141 -7.82 -19.62 1.65
C SER A 141 -7.62 -18.76 0.41
N ASN A 142 -7.27 -17.48 0.60
CA ASN A 142 -6.93 -16.56 -0.49
C ASN A 142 -5.71 -17.04 -1.28
N LYS A 143 -4.68 -17.56 -0.58
CA LYS A 143 -3.53 -18.20 -1.19
C LYS A 143 -3.94 -19.40 -2.03
N ASP A 144 -4.73 -20.31 -1.48
CA ASP A 144 -5.20 -21.53 -2.17
C ASP A 144 -6.04 -21.19 -3.42
N LEU A 145 -6.87 -20.15 -3.35
CA LEU A 145 -7.64 -19.65 -4.48
C LEU A 145 -6.75 -19.11 -5.60
N ALA A 146 -5.70 -18.34 -5.26
CA ALA A 146 -4.75 -17.81 -6.23
C ALA A 146 -3.92 -18.90 -6.91
N VAL A 147 -3.45 -19.89 -6.13
CA VAL A 147 -2.76 -21.08 -6.66
C VAL A 147 -3.69 -21.87 -7.59
N SER A 148 -4.92 -22.12 -7.16
CA SER A 148 -5.92 -22.86 -7.96
C SER A 148 -6.28 -22.13 -9.25
N ALA A 149 -6.37 -20.80 -9.22
CA ALA A 149 -6.64 -19.98 -10.40
C ALA A 149 -5.48 -20.01 -11.40
N ALA A 150 -4.22 -19.96 -10.91
CA ALA A 150 -3.04 -20.10 -11.74
C ALA A 150 -2.98 -21.48 -12.43
N ALA A 151 -3.28 -22.56 -11.69
CA ALA A 151 -3.20 -23.93 -12.20
C ALA A 151 -4.23 -24.29 -13.29
N LYS A 152 -5.40 -23.63 -13.30
CA LYS A 152 -6.46 -23.91 -14.30
C LYS A 152 -6.10 -23.53 -15.73
N ILE A 153 -4.99 -22.82 -15.94
CA ILE A 153 -4.75 -22.09 -17.19
C ILE A 153 -3.55 -22.64 -17.94
N ASP A 154 -2.63 -23.29 -17.22
CA ASP A 154 -1.59 -24.11 -17.83
C ASP A 154 -2.19 -25.23 -18.72
N SER A 155 -3.44 -25.62 -18.51
CA SER A 155 -4.15 -26.57 -19.39
C SER A 155 -4.66 -25.96 -20.69
N ASP A 156 -4.97 -24.67 -20.71
CA ASP A 156 -5.66 -24.00 -21.82
C ASP A 156 -4.70 -23.16 -22.69
N GLY A 157 -3.45 -22.98 -22.23
CA GLY A 157 -2.41 -22.25 -22.96
C GLY A 157 -2.62 -20.74 -23.02
N ASP A 158 -3.52 -20.17 -22.21
CA ASP A 158 -3.70 -18.72 -22.12
C ASP A 158 -2.55 -18.08 -21.32
N SER A 159 -1.47 -17.73 -22.02
CA SER A 159 -0.29 -17.07 -21.44
C SER A 159 -0.58 -15.69 -20.82
N LYS A 160 -1.84 -15.21 -20.89
CA LYS A 160 -2.25 -13.87 -20.46
C LYS A 160 -2.85 -13.83 -19.05
N ASN A 161 -2.93 -14.96 -18.34
CA ASN A 161 -3.41 -14.96 -16.96
C ASN A 161 -2.30 -14.66 -15.95
N ILE A 162 -2.56 -13.68 -15.09
CA ILE A 162 -1.65 -13.16 -14.06
C ILE A 162 -2.05 -13.60 -12.65
N SER A 163 -2.83 -14.67 -12.51
CA SER A 163 -3.13 -15.28 -11.21
C SER A 163 -1.89 -15.91 -10.63
N GLY A 164 -1.80 -15.87 -9.31
CA GLY A 164 -0.70 -16.48 -8.58
C GLY A 164 -0.51 -15.84 -7.20
N VAL A 165 0.45 -16.42 -6.49
CA VAL A 165 0.93 -15.90 -5.21
C VAL A 165 2.30 -15.29 -5.49
N TYR A 166 2.50 -14.05 -5.04
CA TYR A 166 3.69 -13.30 -5.37
C TYR A 166 4.37 -12.70 -4.13
N LYS A 167 5.68 -12.53 -4.22
CA LYS A 167 6.53 -11.88 -3.22
C LYS A 167 7.30 -10.73 -3.84
N SER A 168 7.38 -9.60 -3.15
CA SER A 168 8.19 -8.46 -3.60
C SER A 168 9.61 -8.91 -3.98
N THR A 169 10.09 -8.52 -5.16
CA THR A 169 11.49 -8.77 -5.57
C THR A 169 12.46 -7.76 -4.97
N GLY A 170 11.93 -6.66 -4.43
CA GLY A 170 12.72 -5.48 -4.08
C GLY A 170 12.94 -4.53 -5.26
N ASP A 171 12.56 -4.91 -6.49
CA ASP A 171 12.60 -4.05 -7.67
C ASP A 171 11.45 -3.05 -7.62
N PHE A 172 11.68 -1.99 -6.88
CA PHE A 172 10.77 -0.87 -6.74
C PHE A 172 11.46 0.41 -7.18
N ASN A 173 10.88 1.06 -8.19
CA ASN A 173 11.39 2.34 -8.68
C ASN A 173 10.97 3.49 -7.74
N GLU A 174 11.68 3.58 -6.60
CA GLU A 174 11.43 4.58 -5.56
C GLU A 174 11.50 6.01 -6.08
N LYS A 175 12.47 6.31 -6.94
CA LYS A 175 12.64 7.66 -7.51
C LYS A 175 11.39 8.08 -8.29
N ASN A 176 10.90 7.23 -9.19
CA ASN A 176 9.71 7.56 -9.96
C ASN A 176 8.44 7.51 -9.11
N PHE A 177 8.39 6.68 -8.06
CA PHE A 177 7.27 6.70 -7.13
C PHE A 177 7.22 7.99 -6.29
N LEU A 178 8.37 8.50 -5.83
CA LEU A 178 8.47 9.79 -5.17
C LEU A 178 7.97 10.92 -6.07
N LEU A 179 8.36 10.91 -7.35
CA LEU A 179 7.86 11.86 -8.34
C LEU A 179 6.34 11.70 -8.54
N PHE A 180 5.85 10.47 -8.70
CA PHE A 180 4.42 10.17 -8.80
C PHE A 180 3.65 10.78 -7.63
N LEU A 181 4.10 10.55 -6.41
CA LEU A 181 3.49 11.11 -5.20
C LEU A 181 3.60 12.64 -5.14
N LYS A 182 4.72 13.23 -5.58
CA LYS A 182 4.88 14.69 -5.69
C LYS A 182 3.82 15.29 -6.62
N HIS A 183 3.56 14.66 -7.76
CA HIS A 183 2.54 15.10 -8.71
C HIS A 183 1.12 14.91 -8.17
N CYS A 184 0.85 13.83 -7.44
CA CYS A 184 -0.39 13.64 -6.68
C CYS A 184 -0.57 14.60 -5.50
N LYS A 185 0.33 15.59 -5.35
CA LYS A 185 0.37 16.58 -4.26
C LYS A 185 0.54 15.95 -2.87
N CYS A 186 0.99 14.70 -2.79
CA CYS A 186 1.26 14.03 -1.52
C CYS A 186 2.31 14.83 -0.72
N PRO A 187 2.13 15.11 0.58
CA PRO A 187 3.09 15.86 1.40
C PRO A 187 4.39 15.07 1.55
N TRP A 188 5.53 15.75 1.59
CA TRP A 188 6.87 15.12 1.50
C TRP A 188 7.08 14.00 2.53
N VAL A 189 6.64 14.21 3.76
CA VAL A 189 6.77 13.26 4.87
C VAL A 189 6.02 11.96 4.60
N LEU A 190 4.85 12.07 3.95
CA LEU A 190 4.05 10.92 3.57
C LEU A 190 4.65 10.20 2.39
N ARG A 191 5.34 10.91 1.49
CA ARG A 191 6.01 10.27 0.35
C ARG A 191 7.03 9.24 0.82
N LYS A 192 7.86 9.62 1.81
CA LYS A 192 8.86 8.69 2.39
C LYS A 192 8.20 7.45 2.96
N LEU A 193 7.06 7.65 3.63
CA LEU A 193 6.31 6.54 4.18
C LEU A 193 5.68 5.65 3.10
N PHE A 194 5.03 6.23 2.10
CA PHE A 194 4.48 5.46 0.98
C PHE A 194 5.58 4.67 0.26
N CYS A 195 6.78 5.25 0.08
CA CYS A 195 7.93 4.50 -0.44
C CYS A 195 8.35 3.35 0.47
N LYS A 196 8.47 3.60 1.79
CA LYS A 196 8.85 2.58 2.77
C LYS A 196 7.85 1.43 2.79
N THR A 197 6.55 1.72 2.74
CA THR A 197 5.48 0.72 2.76
C THR A 197 5.36 -0.02 1.43
N ALA A 198 5.51 0.68 0.29
CA ALA A 198 5.54 0.08 -1.05
C ALA A 198 6.68 -0.93 -1.21
N LYS A 199 7.88 -0.62 -0.68
CA LYS A 199 9.02 -1.55 -0.65
C LYS A 199 8.72 -2.85 0.09
N ASN A 200 7.80 -2.80 1.05
CA ASN A 200 7.47 -3.88 1.98
C ASN A 200 6.05 -4.42 1.75
N ILE A 201 5.58 -4.42 0.50
CA ILE A 201 4.34 -5.10 0.15
C ILE A 201 4.52 -6.61 0.30
N GLU A 202 3.59 -7.24 1.02
CA GLU A 202 3.59 -8.65 1.35
C GLU A 202 2.24 -9.28 0.96
N ASN A 203 2.17 -10.63 0.97
CA ASN A 203 0.93 -11.38 0.72
C ASN A 203 0.19 -10.95 -0.56
N VAL A 204 0.92 -10.85 -1.67
CA VAL A 204 0.35 -10.45 -2.96
C VAL A 204 -0.34 -11.66 -3.58
N PHE A 205 -1.67 -11.60 -3.66
CA PHE A 205 -2.49 -12.62 -4.30
C PHE A 205 -3.24 -12.00 -5.48
N CYS A 206 -3.08 -12.61 -6.64
CA CYS A 206 -3.87 -12.25 -7.81
C CYS A 206 -4.76 -13.44 -8.19
N VAL A 207 -6.06 -13.17 -8.37
CA VAL A 207 -7.04 -14.12 -8.85
C VAL A 207 -7.75 -13.50 -10.04
N GLN A 208 -7.55 -14.06 -11.22
CA GLN A 208 -8.12 -13.58 -12.46
C GLN A 208 -8.97 -14.66 -13.13
N ASP A 209 -10.18 -14.29 -13.53
CA ASP A 209 -11.01 -15.07 -14.44
C ASP A 209 -11.19 -14.32 -15.78
N GLU A 210 -12.17 -14.74 -16.59
CA GLU A 210 -12.44 -14.12 -17.88
C GLU A 210 -12.82 -12.63 -17.77
N ASN A 211 -13.61 -12.28 -16.75
CA ASN A 211 -14.31 -10.99 -16.67
C ASN A 211 -13.91 -10.14 -15.46
N LYS A 212 -13.12 -10.67 -14.52
CA LYS A 212 -12.65 -9.92 -13.36
C LYS A 212 -11.24 -10.31 -12.93
N MET A 213 -10.61 -9.36 -12.25
CA MET A 213 -9.36 -9.56 -11.51
C MET A 213 -9.56 -9.12 -10.07
N THR A 214 -9.17 -9.95 -9.12
CA THR A 214 -9.05 -9.59 -7.71
C THR A 214 -7.58 -9.54 -7.35
N PHE A 215 -7.11 -8.37 -6.93
CA PHE A 215 -5.75 -8.11 -6.50
C PHE A 215 -5.75 -7.81 -5.00
N LYS A 216 -5.15 -8.71 -4.22
CA LYS A 216 -5.00 -8.58 -2.76
C LYS A 216 -3.54 -8.40 -2.42
N TYR A 217 -3.25 -7.51 -1.48
CA TYR A 217 -1.89 -7.27 -0.99
C TYR A 217 -1.94 -6.67 0.42
N LYS A 218 -0.89 -6.89 1.20
CA LYS A 218 -0.69 -6.26 2.51
C LYS A 218 0.40 -5.21 2.39
N MET A 219 0.08 -3.98 2.74
CA MET A 219 1.09 -2.96 2.99
C MET A 219 1.32 -2.91 4.49
N LYS A 220 2.58 -2.97 4.93
CA LYS A 220 2.89 -2.63 6.33
C LYS A 220 2.27 -1.27 6.64
N PHE A 221 1.73 -1.11 7.85
CA PHE A 221 1.02 0.08 8.31
C PHE A 221 -0.38 0.34 7.73
N PHE A 222 -0.58 0.20 6.41
CA PHE A 222 -1.89 0.46 5.77
C PHE A 222 -2.84 -0.76 5.77
N GLY A 223 -2.42 -1.85 6.41
CA GLY A 223 -3.16 -3.09 6.50
C GLY A 223 -3.23 -3.83 5.16
N SER A 224 -4.19 -4.74 5.08
CA SER A 224 -4.48 -5.47 3.86
C SER A 224 -5.45 -4.67 2.97
N LYS A 225 -5.28 -4.84 1.66
CA LYS A 225 -6.10 -4.24 0.61
C LYS A 225 -6.57 -5.36 -0.30
N SER A 226 -7.84 -5.31 -0.69
CA SER A 226 -8.45 -6.26 -1.62
C SER A 226 -9.27 -5.50 -2.64
N GLU A 227 -8.77 -5.44 -3.87
CA GLU A 227 -9.40 -4.71 -4.95
C GLU A 227 -9.91 -5.68 -6.02
N THR A 228 -11.21 -5.64 -6.30
CA THR A 228 -11.80 -6.35 -7.45
C THR A 228 -12.09 -5.36 -8.57
N TYR A 229 -11.67 -5.75 -9.77
CA TYR A 229 -11.80 -5.00 -11.02
C TYR A 229 -12.63 -5.83 -12.00
N ILE A 230 -13.69 -5.25 -12.54
CA ILE A 230 -14.49 -5.87 -13.61
C ILE A 230 -13.90 -5.43 -14.95
N LEU A 231 -13.48 -6.38 -15.78
CA LEU A 231 -12.66 -6.19 -16.98
C LEU A 231 -13.51 -5.90 -18.24
N ASP A 232 -14.55 -5.08 -18.10
CA ASP A 232 -15.52 -4.77 -19.17
C ASP A 232 -15.41 -3.33 -19.70
N ASN A 233 -14.37 -2.59 -19.28
CA ASN A 233 -14.13 -1.19 -19.62
C ASN A 233 -15.26 -0.22 -19.22
N ALA A 234 -16.22 -0.64 -18.39
CA ALA A 234 -17.28 0.25 -17.91
C ALA A 234 -16.77 1.11 -16.75
N SER A 235 -17.01 2.42 -16.83
CA SER A 235 -16.70 3.37 -15.75
C SER A 235 -17.58 3.11 -14.54
N ARG A 236 -16.96 3.08 -13.36
CA ARG A 236 -17.63 2.86 -12.07
C ARG A 236 -17.05 3.81 -11.02
N PRO A 237 -17.91 4.46 -10.20
CA PRO A 237 -17.43 5.28 -9.10
C PRO A 237 -16.77 4.37 -8.05
N LYS A 238 -15.52 4.66 -7.72
CA LYS A 238 -14.76 3.91 -6.71
C LYS A 238 -13.90 4.85 -5.89
N LYS A 239 -13.78 4.55 -4.61
CA LYS A 239 -12.87 5.28 -3.71
C LYS A 239 -11.43 4.89 -4.04
N ASN A 240 -10.57 5.88 -4.26
CA ASN A 240 -9.14 5.65 -4.38
C ASN A 240 -8.49 5.47 -3.00
N ILE A 241 -7.16 5.31 -2.96
CA ILE A 241 -6.39 5.16 -1.71
C ILE A 241 -6.50 6.38 -0.76
N TRP A 242 -6.94 7.52 -1.28
CA TRP A 242 -7.19 8.76 -0.54
C TRP A 242 -8.66 8.89 -0.12
N ASN A 243 -9.46 7.83 -0.27
CA ASN A 243 -10.90 7.80 0.03
C ASN A 243 -11.73 8.79 -0.81
N VAL A 244 -11.17 9.33 -1.90
CA VAL A 244 -11.88 10.19 -2.85
C VAL A 244 -12.56 9.31 -3.89
N VAL A 245 -13.85 9.53 -4.10
CA VAL A 245 -14.62 8.84 -5.14
C VAL A 245 -14.21 9.40 -6.49
N ALA A 246 -13.73 8.53 -7.37
CA ALA A 246 -13.41 8.86 -8.75
C ALA A 246 -13.84 7.71 -9.67
N ASP A 247 -14.02 8.04 -10.94
CA ASP A 247 -14.47 7.10 -11.95
C ASP A 247 -13.31 6.19 -12.37
N GLN A 248 -13.52 4.89 -12.19
CA GLN A 248 -12.55 3.85 -12.49
C GLN A 248 -13.10 2.90 -13.54
N ARG A 249 -12.26 2.56 -14.51
CA ARG A 249 -12.53 1.51 -15.50
C ARG A 249 -11.39 0.52 -15.53
N ALA A 250 -11.70 -0.73 -15.82
CA ALA A 250 -10.69 -1.77 -15.99
C ALA A 250 -10.99 -2.60 -17.22
N TYR A 251 -9.95 -3.01 -17.95
CA TYR A 251 -10.07 -3.84 -19.13
C TYR A 251 -8.80 -4.65 -19.37
N ARG A 252 -8.94 -5.75 -20.12
CA ARG A 252 -7.81 -6.52 -20.63
C ARG A 252 -7.52 -6.09 -22.07
N ASP A 253 -6.30 -5.66 -22.34
CA ASP A 253 -5.87 -5.38 -23.71
C ASP A 253 -5.84 -6.68 -24.52
N SER A 254 -6.59 -6.75 -25.62
CA SER A 254 -6.69 -7.97 -26.43
C SER A 254 -5.38 -8.37 -27.10
N SER A 255 -4.54 -7.40 -27.45
CA SER A 255 -3.28 -7.60 -28.16
C SER A 255 -2.17 -8.05 -27.22
N THR A 256 -2.01 -7.36 -26.08
CA THR A 256 -0.90 -7.61 -25.14
C THR A 256 -1.28 -8.54 -24.00
N GLY A 257 -2.57 -8.68 -23.70
CA GLY A 257 -3.07 -9.41 -22.54
C GLY A 257 -2.92 -8.66 -21.21
N LYS A 258 -2.33 -7.45 -21.21
CA LYS A 258 -2.15 -6.64 -20.01
C LYS A 258 -3.50 -6.20 -19.45
N ILE A 259 -3.61 -6.12 -18.13
CA ILE A 259 -4.79 -5.58 -17.46
C ILE A 259 -4.52 -4.11 -17.13
N HIS A 260 -5.38 -3.24 -17.64
CA HIS A 260 -5.35 -1.81 -17.39
C HIS A 260 -6.45 -1.45 -16.41
N VAL A 261 -6.12 -0.68 -15.38
CA VAL A 261 -7.06 -0.05 -14.46
C VAL A 261 -6.81 1.46 -14.53
N MET A 262 -7.74 2.19 -15.13
CA MET A 262 -7.65 3.63 -15.30
C MET A 262 -8.54 4.36 -14.31
N LEU A 263 -7.99 5.40 -13.70
CA LEU A 263 -8.72 6.43 -12.99
C LEU A 263 -8.73 7.68 -13.84
N ASP A 264 -9.91 8.04 -14.34
CA ASP A 264 -10.10 9.28 -15.10
C ASP A 264 -10.33 10.45 -14.13
N ASP A 265 -9.88 11.65 -14.53
CA ASP A 265 -9.98 12.89 -13.74
C ASP A 265 -9.47 12.76 -12.30
N HIS A 266 -8.21 12.35 -12.16
CA HIS A 266 -7.57 12.17 -10.85
C HIS A 266 -7.67 13.49 -10.04
N PRO A 267 -8.25 13.47 -8.83
CA PRO A 267 -8.58 14.68 -8.07
C PRO A 267 -7.41 15.65 -7.87
N SER A 268 -6.20 15.12 -7.68
CA SER A 268 -5.00 15.92 -7.47
C SER A 268 -4.34 16.47 -8.73
N LEU A 269 -4.74 16.03 -9.93
CA LEU A 269 -4.09 16.37 -11.21
C LEU A 269 -4.91 17.36 -12.06
N GLY A 270 -6.14 17.68 -11.64
CA GLY A 270 -7.04 18.53 -12.40
C GLY A 270 -7.70 17.81 -13.59
N ALA A 271 -8.46 18.57 -14.38
CA ALA A 271 -9.23 18.04 -15.49
C ALA A 271 -8.33 17.36 -16.55
N GLY A 272 -8.67 16.12 -16.93
CA GLY A 272 -7.91 15.32 -17.88
C GLY A 272 -6.65 14.67 -17.30
N GLY A 273 -6.33 14.90 -16.03
CA GLY A 273 -5.28 14.17 -15.34
C GLY A 273 -5.69 12.72 -15.08
N THR A 274 -4.83 11.76 -15.36
CA THR A 274 -5.16 10.33 -15.22
C THR A 274 -4.09 9.58 -14.47
N THR A 275 -4.50 8.55 -13.73
CA THR A 275 -3.60 7.51 -13.25
C THR A 275 -4.02 6.17 -13.81
N GLU A 276 -3.06 5.42 -14.32
CA GLU A 276 -3.26 4.13 -14.97
C GLU A 276 -2.39 3.10 -14.26
N HIS A 277 -3.00 2.03 -13.75
CA HIS A 277 -2.30 0.87 -13.22
C HIS A 277 -2.31 -0.23 -14.27
N VAL A 278 -1.13 -0.77 -14.60
CA VAL A 278 -1.00 -1.84 -15.59
C VAL A 278 -0.41 -3.07 -14.93
N PHE A 279 -1.11 -4.19 -15.02
CA PHE A 279 -0.69 -5.46 -14.45
C PHE A 279 -0.40 -6.47 -15.56
N TYR A 280 0.76 -7.12 -15.49
CA TYR A 280 1.16 -8.12 -16.48
C TYR A 280 2.21 -9.09 -15.92
N ASN A 281 2.31 -10.28 -16.50
CA ASN A 281 3.44 -11.16 -16.22
C ASN A 281 4.62 -10.77 -17.09
N ASP A 282 5.81 -10.84 -16.53
CA ASP A 282 7.08 -10.76 -17.23
C ASP A 282 8.01 -11.90 -16.78
N VAL A 283 9.23 -11.93 -17.29
CA VAL A 283 10.30 -12.81 -16.82
C VAL A 283 11.46 -11.98 -16.30
N ASP A 284 12.02 -12.37 -15.15
CA ASP A 284 13.26 -11.77 -14.65
C ASP A 284 14.49 -12.26 -15.44
N ASP A 285 15.67 -11.75 -15.10
CA ASP A 285 16.95 -12.11 -15.73
C ASP A 285 17.30 -13.61 -15.59
N GLU A 286 16.68 -14.31 -14.63
CA GLU A 286 16.83 -15.74 -14.40
C GLU A 286 15.77 -16.59 -15.13
N GLY A 287 14.85 -15.94 -15.85
CA GLY A 287 13.73 -16.58 -16.53
C GLY A 287 12.59 -17.02 -15.61
N ASN A 288 12.55 -16.56 -14.36
CA ASN A 288 11.42 -16.80 -13.47
C ASN A 288 10.26 -15.85 -13.81
N LYS A 289 9.03 -16.37 -13.73
CA LYS A 289 7.82 -15.58 -13.89
C LYS A 289 7.71 -14.54 -12.76
N ILE A 290 7.48 -13.28 -13.12
CA ILE A 290 7.19 -12.18 -12.20
C ILE A 290 5.86 -11.52 -12.58
N LEU A 291 5.15 -10.96 -11.60
CA LEU A 291 4.08 -10.00 -11.81
C LEU A 291 4.67 -8.60 -11.77
N VAL A 292 4.43 -7.81 -12.80
CA VAL A 292 4.78 -6.39 -12.86
C VAL A 292 3.53 -5.57 -12.65
N TRP A 293 3.64 -4.57 -11.78
CA TRP A 293 2.63 -3.55 -11.52
C TRP A 293 3.20 -2.17 -11.84
N ASP A 294 2.85 -1.65 -13.02
CA ASP A 294 3.17 -0.29 -13.42
C ASP A 294 2.10 0.69 -12.95
N GLN A 295 2.54 1.89 -12.59
CA GLN A 295 1.73 3.01 -12.16
C GLN A 295 2.13 4.23 -12.99
N ILE A 296 1.26 4.59 -13.93
CA ILE A 296 1.50 5.64 -14.90
C ILE A 296 0.61 6.83 -14.56
N LEU A 297 1.24 7.96 -14.27
CA LEU A 297 0.57 9.23 -14.05
C LEU A 297 0.75 10.11 -15.28
N LYS A 298 -0.33 10.72 -15.74
CA LYS A 298 -0.33 11.71 -16.83
C LYS A 298 -0.98 12.99 -16.31
N ASP A 299 -0.18 14.05 -16.21
CA ASP A 299 -0.62 15.38 -15.80
C ASP A 299 -0.57 16.33 -17.01
N PRO A 300 -1.70 16.57 -17.70
CA PRO A 300 -1.73 17.41 -18.88
C PRO A 300 -1.52 18.89 -18.57
N SER A 301 -1.66 19.32 -17.31
CA SER A 301 -1.49 20.72 -16.93
C SER A 301 -0.04 21.20 -17.05
N ILE A 302 0.91 20.25 -16.97
CA ILE A 302 2.36 20.50 -16.99
C ILE A 302 3.11 19.58 -17.96
N ASP A 303 2.39 18.83 -18.80
CA ASP A 303 2.95 17.89 -19.79
C ASP A 303 3.91 16.86 -19.18
N VAL A 304 3.51 16.28 -18.05
CA VAL A 304 4.34 15.29 -17.33
C VAL A 304 3.73 13.89 -17.42
N VAL A 305 4.59 12.92 -17.72
CA VAL A 305 4.31 11.48 -17.59
C VAL A 305 5.30 10.86 -16.62
N VAL A 306 4.81 10.28 -15.54
CA VAL A 306 5.63 9.54 -14.56
C VAL A 306 5.22 8.08 -14.59
N ASN A 307 6.18 7.17 -14.76
CA ASN A 307 5.97 5.73 -14.65
C ASN A 307 6.77 5.17 -13.47
N SER A 308 6.07 4.67 -12.45
CA SER A 308 6.67 3.88 -11.37
C SER A 308 6.30 2.41 -11.54
N SER A 309 7.22 1.51 -11.21
CA SER A 309 7.02 0.07 -11.39
C SER A 309 7.40 -0.68 -10.11
N MET A 310 6.67 -1.75 -9.85
CA MET A 310 6.91 -2.72 -8.79
C MET A 310 6.86 -4.12 -9.39
N SER A 311 7.83 -4.97 -9.03
CA SER A 311 7.85 -6.36 -9.45
C SER A 311 7.69 -7.32 -8.27
N PHE A 312 7.01 -8.43 -8.54
CA PHE A 312 6.76 -9.49 -7.57
C PHE A 312 7.10 -10.84 -8.17
N SER A 313 8.02 -11.56 -7.57
CA SER A 313 8.38 -12.93 -7.93
C SER A 313 7.23 -13.89 -7.65
N HIS A 314 6.94 -14.78 -8.60
CA HIS A 314 5.97 -15.84 -8.37
C HIS A 314 6.50 -16.78 -7.29
N GLU A 315 5.74 -16.97 -6.21
CA GLU A 315 6.05 -17.98 -5.21
C GLU A 315 5.83 -19.34 -5.88
N LYS A 316 6.92 -19.99 -6.30
CA LYS A 316 6.86 -21.40 -6.72
C LYS A 316 6.26 -22.14 -5.53
N ASP A 317 5.20 -22.92 -5.75
CA ASP A 317 4.70 -23.84 -4.74
C ASP A 317 5.92 -24.56 -4.21
N GLY A 318 6.26 -24.26 -2.95
CA GLY A 318 7.43 -24.84 -2.30
C GLY A 318 7.10 -26.30 -2.17
N GLY A 319 7.36 -27.07 -3.25
CA GLY A 319 7.01 -28.47 -3.38
C GLY A 319 7.62 -29.11 -2.16
N GLY A 320 6.75 -29.46 -1.21
CA GLY A 320 7.09 -29.57 0.20
C GLY A 320 8.42 -30.25 0.31
N GLY A 321 9.47 -29.47 0.58
CA GLY A 321 10.79 -29.98 0.86
C GLY A 321 10.60 -30.74 2.15
N GLY A 322 10.22 -32.01 2.03
CA GLY A 322 9.89 -32.85 3.15
C GLY A 322 11.09 -32.78 4.07
N ARG A 323 10.91 -32.13 5.22
CA ARG A 323 11.82 -32.27 6.34
C ARG A 323 11.79 -33.76 6.67
N LYS A 324 12.76 -34.48 6.11
CA LYS A 324 13.10 -35.84 6.53
C LYS A 324 13.72 -35.80 7.91
#